data_AF-A0A351SSZ0-F1
#
_entry.id   AF-A0A351SSZ0-F1
#
_cell.length_a   1.000
_cell.length_b   1.000
_cell.length_c   1.000
_cell.angle_alpha   90.00
_cell.angle_beta   90.00
_cell.angle_gamma   90.00
#
_symmetry.space_group_name_H-M   'P 1'
#
loop_
_entity.id
_entity.type
_entity.pdbx_description
1 polymer ?
#
loop_
_entity_poly.entity_id
_entity_poly.type
_entity_poly.pdbx_seq_one_letter_code
_entity_poly.pdbx_strand_id
1 'polypeptide(L)'
;MAVKKYDIRDIGLAPQGEKRILWADQDMPVLRRVRERFQKERPFQGLRFSACLHVTAETANLVKTLKAGGARIVLCASNPLSTQDDVAAALVRYQRIPVFAIKREDHKTYYRHLRAALDHAPVITIDDGADLVSMLHKEY
;
A
#
# COMPACT_ATOMS: atom_id res chain seq x y z
N MET A 1 0.10 19.58 13.75
CA MET A 1 0.62 18.23 14.10
C MET A 1 1.45 17.73 12.94
N ALA A 2 2.61 17.12 13.16
CA ALA A 2 3.40 16.54 12.07
C ALA A 2 2.58 15.41 11.42
N VAL A 3 2.31 15.50 10.12
CA VAL A 3 1.65 14.43 9.35
C VAL A 3 2.59 13.22 9.37
N LYS A 4 2.18 12.13 10.05
CA LYS A 4 2.93 10.87 10.03
C LYS A 4 3.07 10.42 8.57
N LYS A 5 4.31 10.16 8.12
CA LYS A 5 4.59 9.74 6.73
C LYS A 5 4.22 8.29 6.44
N TYR A 6 4.10 7.46 7.48
CA TYR A 6 3.69 6.05 7.47
C TYR A 6 3.43 5.61 8.94
N ASP A 7 2.78 4.47 9.15
CA ASP A 7 2.59 3.84 10.48
C ASP A 7 2.67 2.32 10.29
N ILE A 8 3.80 1.73 10.71
CA ILE A 8 4.14 0.30 10.57
C ILE A 8 4.74 -0.19 11.89
N ARG A 9 4.78 -1.52 12.11
CA ARG A 9 5.29 -2.09 13.37
C ARG A 9 6.77 -1.86 13.60
N ASP A 10 7.61 -2.22 12.63
CA ASP A 10 9.06 -2.08 12.76
C ASP A 10 9.74 -2.01 11.38
N ILE A 11 10.45 -0.90 11.12
CA ILE A 11 11.20 -0.69 9.87
C ILE A 11 12.40 -1.65 9.73
N GLY A 12 12.87 -2.24 10.83
CA GLY A 12 13.94 -3.23 10.87
C GLY A 12 13.59 -4.55 10.19
N LEU A 13 12.30 -4.85 10.00
CA LEU A 13 11.82 -6.06 9.32
C LEU A 13 11.95 -6.01 7.79
N ALA A 14 12.26 -4.83 7.24
CA ALA A 14 12.29 -4.60 5.80
C ALA A 14 13.18 -5.58 5.01
N PRO A 15 14.41 -5.98 5.46
CA PRO A 15 15.23 -6.93 4.71
C PRO A 15 14.55 -8.29 4.51
N GLN A 16 13.77 -8.76 5.50
CA GLN A 16 13.00 -10.00 5.38
C GLN A 16 11.82 -9.82 4.42
N GLY A 17 11.13 -8.68 4.52
CA GLY A 17 10.02 -8.36 3.63
C GLY A 17 10.44 -8.27 2.18
N GLU A 18 11.59 -7.66 1.87
CA GLU A 18 12.09 -7.56 0.51
C GLU A 18 12.35 -8.96 -0.09
N LYS A 19 12.94 -9.88 0.68
CA LYS A 19 13.12 -11.27 0.24
C LYS A 19 11.78 -11.94 -0.07
N ARG A 20 10.76 -11.73 0.77
CA ARG A 20 9.41 -12.26 0.56
C ARG A 20 8.74 -11.68 -0.69
N ILE A 21 8.84 -10.35 -0.87
CA ILE A 21 8.30 -9.66 -2.05
C ILE A 21 8.96 -10.18 -3.32
N LEU A 22 10.29 -10.34 -3.32
CA LEU A 22 11.04 -10.86 -4.47
C LEU A 22 10.69 -12.32 -4.75
N TRP A 23 10.52 -13.14 -3.71
CA TRP A 23 10.09 -14.53 -3.87
C TRP A 23 8.70 -14.61 -4.51
N ALA A 24 7.72 -13.86 -4.00
CA ALA A 24 6.38 -13.81 -4.61
C ALA A 24 6.41 -13.26 -6.05
N ASP A 25 7.28 -12.28 -6.35
CA ASP A 25 7.39 -11.72 -7.69
C ASP A 25 7.76 -12.78 -8.74
N GLN A 26 8.52 -13.82 -8.36
CA GLN A 26 8.94 -14.90 -9.27
C GLN A 26 7.73 -15.57 -9.95
N ASP A 27 6.64 -15.75 -9.19
CA ASP A 27 5.41 -16.40 -9.63
C ASP A 27 4.30 -15.43 -10.07
N MET A 28 4.63 -14.15 -10.30
CA MET A 28 3.69 -13.11 -10.78
C MET A 28 4.05 -12.56 -12.17
N PRO A 29 4.17 -13.42 -13.21
CA PRO A 29 4.72 -13.03 -14.52
C PRO A 29 3.88 -11.98 -15.26
N VAL A 30 2.55 -12.04 -15.12
CA VAL A 30 1.65 -11.06 -15.73
C VAL A 30 1.91 -9.66 -15.15
N LEU A 31 2.02 -9.58 -13.83
CA LEU A 31 2.23 -8.32 -13.15
C LEU A 31 3.62 -7.75 -13.45
N ARG A 32 4.64 -8.61 -13.57
CA ARG A 32 5.97 -8.21 -14.04
C ARG A 32 5.91 -7.58 -15.44
N ARG A 33 5.23 -8.23 -16.40
CA ARG A 33 5.06 -7.70 -17.76
C ARG A 33 4.33 -6.35 -17.77
N VAL A 34 3.29 -6.21 -16.96
CA VAL A 34 2.56 -4.93 -16.81
C VAL A 34 3.48 -3.86 -16.21
N ARG A 35 4.29 -4.21 -15.21
CA ARG A 35 5.27 -3.30 -14.58
C ARG A 35 6.31 -2.81 -15.58
N GLU A 36 6.89 -3.69 -16.38
CA GLU A 36 7.86 -3.32 -17.44
C GLU A 36 7.24 -2.35 -18.46
N ARG A 37 5.98 -2.58 -18.85
CA ARG A 37 5.24 -1.64 -19.72
C ARG A 37 5.02 -0.29 -19.03
N PHE A 38 4.52 -0.31 -17.79
CA PHE A 38 4.22 0.89 -17.03
C PHE A 38 5.45 1.75 -16.71
N GLN A 39 6.64 1.15 -16.55
CA GLN A 39 7.89 1.91 -16.42
C GLN A 39 8.18 2.80 -17.63
N LYS A 40 7.78 2.36 -18.84
CA LYS A 40 7.98 3.10 -20.09
C LYS A 40 6.87 4.12 -20.31
N GLU A 41 5.61 3.70 -20.15
CA GLU A 41 4.43 4.51 -20.50
C GLU A 41 4.05 5.52 -19.42
N ARG A 42 4.36 5.22 -18.15
CA ARG A 42 4.01 6.02 -16.97
C ARG A 42 2.55 6.55 -17.00
N PRO A 43 1.54 5.68 -17.20
CA PRO A 43 0.16 6.12 -17.43
C PRO A 43 -0.51 6.82 -16.23
N PHE A 44 0.06 6.68 -15.04
CA PHE A 44 -0.48 7.23 -13.79
C PHE A 44 0.32 8.42 -13.28
N GLN A 45 1.16 9.01 -14.14
CA GLN A 45 2.01 10.12 -13.76
C GLN A 45 1.22 11.26 -13.12
N GLY A 46 1.56 11.58 -11.87
CA GLY A 46 0.93 12.68 -11.11
C GLY A 46 -0.38 12.31 -10.42
N LEU A 47 -0.97 11.16 -10.72
CA LEU A 47 -2.20 10.68 -10.09
C LEU A 47 -1.91 10.17 -8.67
N ARG A 48 -2.82 10.48 -7.74
CA ARG A 48 -2.76 10.05 -6.34
C ARG A 48 -3.71 8.87 -6.12
N PHE A 49 -3.16 7.79 -5.61
CA PHE A 49 -3.88 6.55 -5.33
C PHE A 49 -3.90 6.29 -3.83
N SER A 50 -5.02 5.80 -3.33
CA SER A 50 -5.11 5.19 -2.01
C SER A 50 -5.65 3.78 -2.15
N ALA A 51 -4.89 2.82 -1.65
CA ALA A 51 -5.25 1.40 -1.68
C ALA A 51 -5.57 0.92 -0.26
N CYS A 52 -6.73 0.32 -0.08
CA CYS A 52 -7.16 -0.38 1.12
C CYS A 52 -7.28 -1.86 0.77
N LEU A 53 -6.25 -2.63 1.11
CA LEU A 53 -6.07 -4.03 0.69
C LEU A 53 -5.37 -4.82 1.80
N HIS A 54 -5.40 -6.14 1.73
CA HIS A 54 -4.53 -6.97 2.57
C HIS A 54 -3.05 -6.65 2.26
N VAL A 55 -2.28 -6.23 3.26
CA VAL A 55 -0.86 -5.84 3.07
C VAL A 55 0.03 -7.08 3.09
N THR A 56 0.16 -7.72 1.93
CA THR A 56 0.95 -8.94 1.70
C THR A 56 1.97 -8.78 0.59
N ALA A 57 2.84 -9.77 0.37
CA ALA A 57 3.87 -9.75 -0.67
C ALA A 57 3.29 -9.58 -2.09
N GLU A 58 2.12 -10.15 -2.34
CA GLU A 58 1.39 -10.04 -3.60
C GLU A 58 0.91 -8.60 -3.81
N THR A 59 0.27 -8.00 -2.80
CA THR A 59 -0.13 -6.59 -2.80
C THR A 59 1.08 -5.66 -2.97
N ALA A 60 2.22 -6.00 -2.37
CA ALA A 60 3.45 -5.25 -2.54
C ALA A 60 3.90 -5.21 -4.00
N ASN A 61 3.82 -6.33 -4.73
CA ASN A 61 4.12 -6.35 -6.16
C ASN A 61 3.08 -5.60 -6.99
N LEU A 62 1.81 -5.56 -6.57
CA LEU A 62 0.78 -4.74 -7.20
C LEU A 62 1.10 -3.24 -7.05
N VAL A 63 1.33 -2.76 -5.82
CA VAL A 63 1.60 -1.34 -5.60
C VAL A 63 2.94 -0.89 -6.17
N LYS A 64 3.95 -1.78 -6.24
CA LYS A 64 5.20 -1.55 -7.00
C LYS A 64 4.91 -1.33 -8.49
N THR A 65 4.00 -2.10 -9.06
CA THR A 65 3.59 -1.97 -10.47
C THR A 65 2.86 -0.66 -10.73
N LEU A 66 1.93 -0.26 -9.87
CA LEU A 66 1.25 1.03 -9.97
C LEU A 66 2.22 2.20 -9.82
N LYS A 67 3.14 2.13 -8.85
CA LYS A 67 4.19 3.13 -8.66
C LYS A 67 5.11 3.23 -9.87
N ALA A 68 5.47 2.11 -10.49
CA ALA A 68 6.25 2.11 -11.73
C ALA A 68 5.54 2.85 -12.87
N GLY A 69 4.20 2.83 -12.88
CA GLY A 69 3.36 3.63 -13.77
C GLY A 69 3.31 5.12 -13.42
N GLY A 70 4.02 5.60 -12.41
CA GLY A 70 4.06 7.01 -12.01
C GLY A 70 3.04 7.40 -10.92
N ALA A 71 2.28 6.44 -10.41
CA ALA A 71 1.29 6.69 -9.35
C ALA A 71 1.96 7.12 -8.03
N ARG A 72 1.36 8.11 -7.37
CA ARG A 72 1.65 8.46 -5.97
C ARG A 72 0.70 7.68 -5.06
N ILE A 73 1.14 6.52 -4.59
CA ILE A 73 0.28 5.58 -3.86
C ILE A 73 0.51 5.60 -2.34
N VAL A 74 -0.58 5.55 -1.57
CA VAL A 74 -0.62 5.24 -0.13
C VAL A 74 -1.35 3.90 0.04
N LEU A 75 -0.85 3.05 0.94
CA LEU A 75 -1.44 1.75 1.23
C LEU A 75 -1.90 1.68 2.70
N CYS A 76 -3.09 1.14 2.94
CA CYS A 76 -3.60 0.79 4.26
C CYS A 76 -4.22 -0.61 4.24
N ALA A 77 -4.41 -1.21 5.42
CA ALA A 77 -4.99 -2.54 5.53
C ALA A 77 -6.51 -2.51 5.32
N SER A 78 -7.06 -3.54 4.66
CA SER A 78 -8.50 -3.84 4.64
C SER A 78 -8.96 -4.75 5.79
N ASN A 79 -8.00 -5.29 6.55
CA ASN A 79 -8.30 -6.15 7.69
C ASN A 79 -7.14 -6.11 8.71
N PRO A 80 -7.42 -5.87 10.01
CA PRO A 80 -6.39 -5.77 11.04
C PRO A 80 -5.47 -7.00 11.16
N LEU A 81 -5.93 -8.20 10.80
CA LEU A 81 -5.15 -9.44 10.96
C LEU A 81 -4.30 -9.81 9.75
N SER A 82 -4.49 -9.12 8.62
CA SER A 82 -3.96 -9.54 7.32
C SER A 82 -2.54 -9.06 7.03
N THR A 83 -2.09 -8.00 7.70
CA THR A 83 -0.81 -7.36 7.44
C THR A 83 0.37 -8.32 7.67
N GLN A 84 1.29 -8.36 6.69
CA GLN A 84 2.63 -8.91 6.81
C GLN A 84 3.59 -7.74 7.09
N ASP A 85 4.00 -7.56 8.34
CA ASP A 85 4.71 -6.33 8.74
C ASP A 85 6.13 -6.24 8.20
N ASP A 86 6.75 -7.37 7.89
CA ASP A 86 7.99 -7.41 7.12
C ASP A 86 7.79 -6.78 5.75
N VAL A 87 6.70 -7.12 5.06
CA VAL A 87 6.32 -6.53 3.76
C VAL A 87 5.98 -5.04 3.88
N ALA A 88 5.19 -4.65 4.88
CA ALA A 88 4.88 -3.24 5.13
C ALA A 88 6.17 -2.41 5.34
N ALA A 89 7.13 -2.96 6.11
CA ALA A 89 8.43 -2.34 6.32
C ALA A 89 9.25 -2.24 5.03
N ALA A 90 9.26 -3.28 4.19
CA ALA A 90 9.98 -3.27 2.92
C ALA A 90 9.42 -2.23 1.93
N LEU A 91 8.09 -2.11 1.83
CA LEU A 91 7.43 -1.09 1.02
C LEU A 91 7.82 0.33 1.45
N VAL A 92 7.87 0.60 2.75
CA VAL A 92 8.30 1.91 3.27
C VAL A 92 9.79 2.15 3.02
N ARG A 93 10.65 1.19 3.39
CA ARG A 93 12.11 1.36 3.37
C ARG A 93 12.69 1.43 1.96
N TYR A 94 12.38 0.43 1.14
CA TYR A 94 13.01 0.24 -0.16
C TYR A 94 12.18 0.83 -1.29
N GLN A 95 10.86 0.68 -1.23
CA GLN A 95 9.98 1.18 -2.29
C GLN A 95 9.54 2.62 -2.07
N ARG A 96 9.77 3.23 -0.89
CA ARG A 96 9.32 4.59 -0.54
C ARG A 96 7.83 4.79 -0.79
N ILE A 97 7.03 3.79 -0.43
CA ILE A 97 5.57 3.83 -0.46
C ILE A 97 5.09 3.98 0.98
N PRO A 98 4.34 5.05 1.32
CA PRO A 98 3.69 5.17 2.61
C PRO A 98 2.75 3.99 2.87
N VAL A 99 2.90 3.35 4.02
CA VAL A 99 2.04 2.27 4.48
C VAL A 99 1.50 2.62 5.86
N PHE A 100 0.20 2.48 6.05
CA PHE A 100 -0.50 2.63 7.32
C PHE A 100 -1.21 1.32 7.61
N ALA A 101 -0.47 0.37 8.20
CA ALA A 101 -0.95 -0.97 8.47
C ALA A 101 -0.04 -1.68 9.47
N ILE A 102 -0.64 -2.26 10.52
CA ILE A 102 0.05 -3.08 11.53
C ILE A 102 -0.77 -4.34 11.77
N LYS A 103 -0.13 -5.53 11.76
CA LYS A 103 -0.88 -6.76 12.09
C LYS A 103 -1.37 -6.70 13.53
N ARG A 104 -2.64 -7.06 13.72
CA ARG A 104 -3.37 -7.03 15.00
C ARG A 104 -3.51 -5.61 15.56
N GLU A 105 -3.67 -4.61 14.70
CA GLU A 105 -4.03 -3.27 15.14
C GLU A 105 -5.44 -3.20 15.76
N ASP A 106 -5.63 -2.27 16.69
CA ASP A 106 -6.95 -2.00 17.25
C ASP A 106 -7.85 -1.23 16.27
N HIS A 107 -9.15 -1.26 16.53
CA HIS A 107 -10.15 -0.57 15.71
C HIS A 107 -9.86 0.93 15.55
N LYS A 108 -9.39 1.60 16.62
CA LYS A 108 -9.07 3.03 16.57
C LYS A 108 -7.92 3.31 15.60
N THR A 109 -6.93 2.43 15.56
CA THR A 109 -5.76 2.52 14.69
C THR A 109 -6.13 2.20 13.25
N TYR A 110 -6.91 1.15 13.03
CA TYR A 110 -7.45 0.80 11.70
C TYR A 110 -8.16 1.99 11.03
N TYR A 111 -9.14 2.60 11.71
CA TYR A 111 -9.85 3.77 11.17
C TYR A 111 -8.98 5.03 11.07
N ARG A 112 -7.93 5.16 11.89
CA ARG A 112 -6.94 6.24 11.73
C ARG A 112 -6.10 6.04 10.46
N HIS A 113 -5.78 4.79 10.12
CA HIS A 113 -5.05 4.46 8.89
C HIS A 113 -5.89 4.69 7.64
N LEU A 114 -7.18 4.35 7.67
CA LEU A 114 -8.12 4.69 6.58
C LEU A 114 -8.18 6.21 6.37
N ARG A 115 -8.31 7.01 7.44
CA ARG A 115 -8.27 8.49 7.33
C ARG A 115 -6.95 8.99 6.77
N ALA A 116 -5.82 8.44 7.20
CA ALA A 116 -4.52 8.82 6.64
C ALA A 116 -4.43 8.52 5.13
N ALA A 117 -5.07 7.44 4.66
CA ALA A 117 -5.18 7.14 3.24
C ALA A 117 -6.11 8.12 2.50
N LEU A 118 -7.19 8.61 3.10
CA LEU A 118 -8.05 9.63 2.50
C LEU A 118 -7.44 11.04 2.53
N ASP A 119 -6.71 11.39 3.59
CA ASP A 119 -5.99 12.68 3.75
C ASP A 119 -4.88 12.87 2.70
N HIS A 120 -4.46 11.79 2.03
CA HIS A 120 -3.62 11.84 0.83
C HIS A 120 -4.34 12.47 -0.39
N ALA A 121 -5.63 12.78 -0.26
CA ALA A 121 -6.50 13.32 -1.29
C ALA A 121 -6.43 12.49 -2.60
N PRO A 122 -6.68 11.16 -2.54
CA PRO A 122 -6.61 10.30 -3.71
C PRO A 122 -7.62 10.73 -4.77
N VAL A 123 -7.25 10.56 -6.03
CA VAL A 123 -8.18 10.68 -7.17
C VAL A 123 -8.62 9.31 -7.68
N ILE A 124 -7.95 8.24 -7.22
CA ILE A 124 -8.30 6.84 -7.48
C ILE A 124 -8.20 6.08 -6.15
N THR A 125 -9.24 5.32 -5.83
CA THR A 125 -9.24 4.35 -4.72
C THR A 125 -9.19 2.93 -5.26
N ILE A 126 -8.48 2.05 -4.56
CA ILE A 126 -8.52 0.60 -4.77
C ILE A 126 -8.91 0.00 -3.44
N ASP A 127 -10.01 -0.76 -3.38
CA ASP A 127 -10.62 -1.15 -2.12
C ASP A 127 -11.02 -2.63 -2.14
N ASP A 128 -10.81 -3.29 -1.01
CA ASP A 128 -11.21 -4.66 -0.71
C ASP A 128 -11.96 -4.64 0.62
N GLY A 129 -13.24 -5.03 0.60
CA GLY A 129 -14.14 -4.89 1.76
C GLY A 129 -14.89 -3.55 1.87
N ALA A 130 -14.58 -2.58 1.00
CA ALA A 130 -15.30 -1.30 0.84
C ALA A 130 -15.24 -0.32 2.03
N ASP A 131 -14.34 -0.52 3.00
CA ASP A 131 -14.25 0.36 4.17
C ASP A 131 -13.73 1.76 3.80
N LEU A 132 -12.75 1.86 2.89
CA LEU A 132 -12.18 3.13 2.48
C LEU A 132 -13.21 3.98 1.71
N VAL A 133 -13.91 3.36 0.74
CA VAL A 133 -14.95 4.03 -0.03
C VAL A 133 -16.17 4.36 0.85
N SER A 134 -16.52 3.51 1.80
CA SER A 134 -17.61 3.78 2.75
C SER A 134 -17.28 4.95 3.66
N MET A 135 -16.05 5.07 4.15
CA MET A 135 -15.60 6.22 4.92
C MET A 135 -15.63 7.49 4.09
N LEU A 136 -15.17 7.43 2.84
CA LEU A 136 -15.21 8.57 1.92
C LEU A 136 -16.62 9.14 1.79
N HIS A 137 -17.64 8.31 1.55
CA HIS A 137 -19.04 8.77 1.39
C HIS A 137 -19.71 9.27 2.68
N LYS A 138 -19.17 8.92 3.86
CA LYS A 138 -19.75 9.27 5.15
C LYS A 138 -19.10 10.47 5.81
N GLU A 139 -17.80 10.66 5.59
CA GLU A 139 -16.98 11.65 6.30
C GLU A 139 -16.48 12.80 5.39
N TYR A 140 -16.59 12.70 4.06
CA TYR A 140 -16.12 13.71 3.09
C TYR A 140 -17.20 14.06 2.06
#